data_AF-A0A0L1KQF8-F1
#
_entry.id   AF-A0A0L1KQF8-F1
#
_cell.length_a   1.000
_cell.length_b   1.000
_cell.length_c   1.000
_cell.angle_alpha   90.00
_cell.angle_beta   90.00
_cell.angle_gamma   90.00
#
_symmetry.space_group_name_H-M   'P 1'
#
loop_
_entity.id
_entity.type
_entity.pdbx_description
1 polymer ?
#
loop_
_entity_poly.entity_id
_entity_poly.type
_entity_poly.pdbx_seq_one_letter_code
_entity_poly.pdbx_strand_id
1 'polypeptide(L)'
;MNNAKSREHARTCRKARAIFKLRYKEEEEDHLSGSVDLTNLPTSLETLYLHENCFVGKVCFKRTLINLQNLALSDNAFSGCTDFSLLPDLIQSVKYTSIDVSNTQLSGKITWGGSLPYVIVKVHNPNVISKRRATK
;
A
#
# COMPACT_ATOMS: atom_id res chain seq x y z
N MET A 1 -28.99 2.28 20.00
CA MET A 1 -28.63 1.00 20.67
C MET A 1 -27.14 0.78 20.53
N ASN A 2 -26.39 0.94 21.62
CA ASN A 2 -24.93 0.99 21.62
C ASN A 2 -24.34 -0.43 21.62
N ASN A 3 -24.22 -1.01 20.42
CA ASN A 3 -23.70 -2.35 20.21
C ASN A 3 -22.27 -2.49 20.78
N ALA A 4 -22.06 -3.42 21.69
CA ALA A 4 -20.75 -3.70 22.29
C ALA A 4 -19.68 -4.01 21.22
N LYS A 5 -20.08 -4.60 20.09
CA LYS A 5 -19.18 -4.84 18.93
C LYS A 5 -18.66 -3.53 18.31
N SER A 6 -19.48 -2.48 18.25
CA SER A 6 -19.05 -1.16 17.76
C SER A 6 -18.05 -0.49 18.71
N ARG A 7 -18.23 -0.67 20.03
CA ARG A 7 -17.29 -0.14 21.04
C ARG A 7 -15.96 -0.88 21.05
N GLU A 8 -15.97 -2.19 20.83
CA GLU A 8 -14.77 -3.01 20.73
C GLU A 8 -14.01 -2.73 19.43
N HIS A 9 -14.72 -2.62 18.30
CA HIS A 9 -14.14 -2.21 17.00
C HIS A 9 -13.50 -0.81 17.09
N ALA A 10 -14.20 0.16 17.71
CA ALA A 10 -13.66 1.49 17.95
C ALA A 10 -12.41 1.48 18.85
N ARG A 11 -12.33 0.59 19.85
CA ARG A 11 -11.15 0.43 20.71
C ARG A 11 -9.95 -0.15 19.95
N THR A 12 -10.18 -1.15 19.09
CA THR A 12 -9.14 -1.73 18.24
C THR A 12 -8.62 -0.70 17.22
N CYS A 13 -9.52 0.09 16.61
CA CYS A 13 -9.13 1.22 15.75
C CYS A 13 -8.31 2.29 16.49
N ARG A 14 -8.65 2.61 17.74
CA ARG A 14 -7.84 3.54 18.56
C ARG A 14 -6.44 3.00 18.87
N LYS A 15 -6.29 1.69 19.09
CA LYS A 15 -4.98 1.05 19.30
C LYS A 15 -4.13 1.07 18.02
N ALA A 16 -4.73 0.78 16.87
CA ALA A 16 -4.05 0.90 15.57
C ALA A 16 -3.63 2.37 15.28
N ARG A 17 -4.51 3.35 15.56
CA ARG A 17 -4.23 4.80 15.43
C ARG A 17 -3.00 5.27 16.21
N ALA A 18 -2.84 4.78 17.44
CA ALA A 18 -1.69 5.14 18.29
C ALA A 18 -0.37 4.57 17.74
N ILE A 19 -0.40 3.34 17.22
CA ILE A 19 0.78 2.67 16.65
C ILE A 19 1.26 3.39 15.38
N PHE A 20 0.34 3.85 14.53
CA PHE A 20 0.66 4.46 13.24
C PHE A 20 0.69 6.01 13.25
N LYS A 21 0.57 6.67 14.41
CA LYS A 21 0.52 8.15 14.55
C LYS A 21 -0.53 8.83 13.65
N LEU A 22 -1.67 8.18 13.43
CA LEU A 22 -2.69 8.66 12.50
C LEU A 22 -3.48 9.81 13.11
N ARG A 23 -3.78 10.84 12.31
CA ARG A 23 -4.70 11.93 12.68
C ARG A 23 -6.03 11.74 11.95
N TYR A 24 -7.12 11.93 12.68
CA TYR A 24 -8.45 12.03 12.06
C TYR A 24 -8.63 13.45 11.54
N LYS A 25 -9.17 13.60 10.34
CA LYS A 25 -9.53 14.91 9.78
C LYS A 25 -11.01 15.14 10.11
N GLU A 26 -11.33 16.11 10.98
CA GLU A 26 -12.71 16.35 11.43
C GLU A 26 -13.63 16.91 10.33
N GLU A 27 -13.07 17.47 9.25
CA GLU A 27 -13.83 18.08 8.14
C GLU A 27 -14.27 17.08 7.05
N GLU A 28 -13.69 15.87 7.02
CA GLU A 28 -14.06 14.80 6.10
C GLU A 28 -14.22 13.52 6.92
N GLU A 29 -15.44 13.27 7.40
CA GLU A 29 -15.76 12.02 8.10
C GLU A 29 -15.28 10.83 7.24
N ASP A 30 -14.52 9.93 7.87
CA ASP A 30 -14.00 8.66 7.36
C ASP A 30 -12.57 8.60 6.80
N HIS A 31 -11.85 9.71 6.63
CA HIS A 31 -10.48 9.66 6.08
C HIS A 31 -9.37 9.81 7.13
N LEU A 32 -8.40 8.90 7.10
CA LEU A 32 -7.19 8.97 7.92
C LEU A 32 -6.15 9.87 7.24
N SER A 33 -5.40 10.63 8.02
CA SER A 33 -4.37 11.54 7.51
C SER A 33 -3.05 11.42 8.27
N GLY A 34 -2.00 11.99 7.67
CA GLY A 34 -0.63 11.98 8.21
C GLY A 34 0.31 11.08 7.41
N SER A 35 1.55 10.96 7.87
CA SER A 35 2.54 10.08 7.26
C SER A 35 2.49 8.68 7.86
N VAL A 36 2.68 7.66 7.03
CA VAL A 36 2.75 6.26 7.48
C VAL A 36 4.19 5.76 7.39
N ASP A 37 4.72 5.24 8.50
CA ASP A 37 6.03 4.58 8.50
C ASP A 37 5.88 3.10 8.10
N LEU A 38 6.27 2.78 6.86
CA LEU A 38 6.24 1.43 6.29
C LEU A 38 7.61 0.72 6.37
N THR A 39 8.58 1.31 7.06
CA THR A 39 9.96 0.77 7.10
C THR A 39 10.06 -0.53 7.91
N ASN A 40 9.17 -0.75 8.88
CA ASN A 40 9.25 -1.89 9.79
C ASN A 40 8.14 -2.93 9.63
N LEU A 41 7.50 -3.01 8.45
CA LEU A 41 6.50 -4.05 8.15
C LEU A 41 7.09 -5.47 8.27
N PRO A 42 6.35 -6.47 8.77
CA PRO A 42 6.83 -7.85 8.86
C PRO A 42 6.98 -8.47 7.45
N THR A 43 7.99 -9.30 7.24
CA THR A 43 8.22 -10.01 5.96
C THR A 43 7.11 -11.00 5.63
N SER A 44 6.36 -11.43 6.65
CA SER A 44 5.18 -12.29 6.52
C SER A 44 3.91 -11.56 6.09
N LEU A 45 3.95 -10.23 5.91
CA LEU A 45 2.79 -9.46 5.48
C LEU A 45 2.36 -9.88 4.08
N GLU A 46 1.09 -10.28 3.94
CA GLU A 46 0.52 -10.66 2.64
C GLU A 46 -0.30 -9.52 2.02
N THR A 47 -0.97 -8.73 2.86
CA THR A 47 -1.91 -7.71 2.41
C THR A 47 -1.72 -6.40 3.17
N LEU A 48 -1.66 -5.30 2.43
CA LEU A 48 -1.67 -3.94 2.97
C LEU A 48 -2.63 -3.06 2.16
N TYR A 49 -3.71 -2.62 2.80
CA TYR A 49 -4.69 -1.71 2.24
C TYR A 49 -4.66 -0.39 3.00
N LEU A 50 -4.27 0.68 2.30
CA LEU A 50 -4.25 2.05 2.78
C LEU A 50 -4.97 3.01 1.81
N HIS A 51 -5.61 2.47 0.77
CA HIS A 51 -6.27 3.26 -0.27
C HIS A 51 -7.39 4.16 0.29
N GLU A 52 -7.78 5.18 -0.47
CA GLU A 52 -8.88 6.08 -0.13
C GLU A 52 -8.67 6.77 1.23
N ASN A 53 -7.51 7.41 1.39
CA ASN A 53 -7.17 8.14 2.60
C ASN A 53 -6.43 9.43 2.25
N CYS A 54 -6.14 10.25 3.26
CA CYS A 54 -5.37 11.48 3.12
C CYS A 54 -3.92 11.30 3.61
N PHE A 55 -3.31 10.13 3.41
CA PHE A 55 -1.92 9.92 3.80
C PHE A 55 -0.96 10.71 2.92
N VAL A 56 0.10 11.21 3.53
CA VAL A 56 1.10 12.07 2.89
C VAL A 56 2.50 11.50 3.11
N GLY A 57 3.46 12.00 2.32
CA GLY A 57 4.88 11.71 2.49
C GLY A 57 5.33 10.45 1.75
N LYS A 58 6.57 10.06 2.04
CA LYS A 58 7.27 9.03 1.27
C LYS A 58 6.93 7.62 1.72
N VAL A 59 6.75 6.73 0.74
CA VAL A 59 6.63 5.29 0.97
C VAL A 59 8.03 4.66 0.92
N CYS A 60 8.51 4.20 2.07
CA CYS A 60 9.81 3.56 2.21
C CYS A 60 9.66 2.16 2.78
N PHE A 61 10.12 1.15 2.04
CA PHE A 61 10.32 -0.20 2.55
C PHE A 61 11.78 -0.35 2.98
N LYS A 62 12.04 -1.07 4.08
CA LYS A 62 13.41 -1.36 4.56
C LYS A 62 13.91 -2.76 4.18
N ARG A 63 12.97 -3.68 3.94
CA ARG A 63 13.23 -5.09 3.66
C ARG A 63 12.23 -5.61 2.65
N THR A 64 12.63 -6.66 1.94
CA THR A 64 11.78 -7.28 0.93
C THR A 64 10.56 -7.94 1.57
N LEU A 65 9.38 -7.58 1.10
CA LEU A 65 8.11 -8.14 1.59
C LEU A 65 7.77 -9.43 0.83
N ILE A 66 8.55 -10.48 1.04
CA ILE A 66 8.54 -11.71 0.22
C ILE A 66 7.17 -12.38 0.04
N ASN A 67 6.23 -12.17 0.97
CA ASN A 67 4.90 -12.79 0.93
C ASN A 67 3.79 -11.84 0.48
N LEU A 68 4.12 -10.57 0.19
CA LEU A 68 3.13 -9.54 -0.15
C LEU A 68 2.46 -9.87 -1.48
N GLN A 69 1.14 -10.03 -1.44
CA GLN A 69 0.29 -10.30 -2.58
C GLN A 69 -0.56 -9.09 -2.91
N ASN A 70 -1.00 -8.34 -1.91
CA ASN A 70 -1.92 -7.22 -2.11
C ASN A 70 -1.35 -5.95 -1.50
N LEU A 71 -1.12 -4.95 -2.34
CA LEU A 71 -0.73 -3.61 -1.92
C LEU A 71 -1.66 -2.59 -2.58
N ALA A 72 -2.48 -1.89 -1.80
CA ALA A 72 -3.29 -0.78 -2.30
C ALA A 72 -2.93 0.50 -1.52
N LEU A 73 -2.32 1.43 -2.24
CA LEU A 73 -1.94 2.77 -1.75
C LEU A 73 -2.66 3.87 -2.53
N SER A 74 -3.63 3.51 -3.38
CA SER A 74 -4.28 4.44 -4.28
C SER A 74 -5.04 5.53 -3.55
N ASP A 75 -5.35 6.62 -4.26
CA ASP A 75 -6.21 7.68 -3.72
C ASP A 75 -5.69 8.21 -2.38
N ASN A 76 -4.41 8.60 -2.40
CA ASN A 76 -3.69 9.20 -1.28
C ASN A 76 -2.72 10.25 -1.80
N ALA A 77 -2.31 11.16 -0.93
CA ALA A 77 -1.30 12.17 -1.23
C ALA A 77 0.15 11.69 -0.96
N PHE A 78 0.40 10.37 -1.01
CA PHE A 78 1.75 9.81 -0.94
C PHE A 78 2.62 10.38 -2.08
N SER A 79 3.87 10.70 -1.78
CA SER A 79 4.76 11.38 -2.71
C SER A 79 6.22 10.92 -2.62
N GLY A 80 7.04 11.27 -3.61
CA GLY A 80 8.46 10.95 -3.63
C GLY A 80 8.79 9.58 -4.23
N CYS A 81 10.09 9.27 -4.30
CA CYS A 81 10.60 8.10 -5.02
C CYS A 81 10.56 6.82 -4.17
N THR A 82 9.73 5.86 -4.56
CA THR A 82 9.58 4.56 -3.89
C THR A 82 10.41 3.50 -4.60
N ASP A 83 11.20 2.75 -3.82
CA ASP A 83 11.90 1.57 -4.32
C ASP A 83 10.97 0.34 -4.34
N PHE A 84 10.26 0.19 -5.45
CA PHE A 84 9.37 -0.96 -5.66
C PHE A 84 10.12 -2.29 -5.87
N SER A 85 11.45 -2.30 -5.95
CA SER A 85 12.22 -3.56 -6.03
C SER A 85 12.23 -4.34 -4.70
N LEU A 86 11.82 -3.70 -3.61
CA LEU A 86 11.61 -4.33 -2.30
C LEU A 86 10.22 -4.98 -2.15
N LEU A 87 9.35 -4.85 -3.16
CA LEU A 87 8.19 -5.71 -3.28
C LEU A 87 8.66 -7.11 -3.74
N PRO A 88 7.89 -8.19 -3.47
CA PRO A 88 8.29 -9.52 -3.92
C PRO A 88 8.47 -9.55 -5.43
N ASP A 89 9.34 -10.44 -5.92
CA ASP A 89 9.69 -10.50 -7.34
C ASP A 89 8.45 -10.83 -8.18
N LEU A 90 7.83 -9.77 -8.71
CA LEU A 90 6.66 -9.84 -9.56
C LEU A 90 6.96 -10.51 -10.90
N ILE A 91 8.23 -10.72 -11.25
CA ILE A 91 8.63 -11.42 -12.47
C ILE A 91 8.42 -12.93 -12.34
N GLN A 92 8.63 -13.47 -11.14
CA GLN A 92 8.56 -14.91 -10.84
C GLN A 92 7.33 -15.26 -10.01
N SER A 93 6.38 -14.33 -9.86
CA SER A 93 5.22 -14.59 -9.01
C SER A 93 4.37 -15.72 -9.56
N VAL A 94 4.32 -16.81 -8.80
CA VAL A 94 3.38 -17.94 -8.99
C VAL A 94 2.05 -17.72 -8.25
N LYS A 95 1.96 -16.64 -7.48
CA LYS A 95 0.77 -16.27 -6.70
C LYS A 95 0.07 -15.08 -7.35
N TYR A 96 -1.24 -15.01 -7.13
CA TYR A 96 -1.99 -13.81 -7.46
C TYR A 96 -1.40 -12.61 -6.70
N THR A 97 -1.01 -11.56 -7.41
CA THR A 97 -0.42 -10.34 -6.85
C THR A 97 -1.08 -9.12 -7.48
N SER A 98 -1.56 -8.21 -6.64
CA SER A 98 -2.19 -6.95 -7.03
C SER A 98 -1.46 -5.78 -6.37
N ILE A 99 -0.97 -4.87 -7.19
CA ILE A 99 -0.39 -3.60 -6.73
C ILE A 99 -1.20 -2.46 -7.34
N ASP A 100 -1.72 -1.60 -6.47
CA ASP A 100 -2.42 -0.39 -6.85
C ASP A 100 -1.77 0.82 -6.21
N VAL A 101 -1.19 1.68 -7.06
CA VAL A 101 -0.59 2.96 -6.69
C VAL A 101 -1.18 4.10 -7.52
N SER A 102 -2.35 3.87 -8.13
CA SER A 102 -3.09 4.87 -8.88
C SER A 102 -3.43 6.09 -8.03
N ASN A 103 -3.55 7.27 -8.65
CA ASN A 103 -3.98 8.50 -7.97
C ASN A 103 -3.10 8.83 -6.74
N THR A 104 -1.78 8.63 -6.87
CA THR A 104 -0.76 9.08 -5.91
C THR A 104 0.22 10.04 -6.60
N GLN A 105 1.10 10.66 -5.81
CA GLN A 105 2.23 11.46 -6.30
C GLN A 105 3.56 10.71 -6.19
N LEU A 106 3.51 9.39 -6.00
CA LEU A 106 4.69 8.54 -5.93
C LEU A 106 5.42 8.54 -7.27
N SER A 107 6.74 8.35 -7.22
CA SER A 107 7.55 8.06 -8.40
C SER A 107 8.36 6.79 -8.18
N GLY A 108 8.89 6.24 -9.27
CA GLY A 108 9.69 5.02 -9.21
C GLY A 108 9.38 4.09 -10.37
N LYS A 109 9.91 2.88 -10.29
CA LYS A 109 9.79 1.89 -11.37
C LYS A 109 9.28 0.57 -10.82
N ILE A 110 8.16 0.10 -11.36
CA ILE A 110 7.62 -1.23 -11.08
C ILE A 110 7.94 -2.11 -12.29
N THR A 111 8.70 -3.19 -12.05
CA THR A 111 8.90 -4.24 -13.05
C THR A 111 8.13 -5.48 -12.66
N TRP A 112 7.38 -6.02 -13.61
CA TRP A 112 6.57 -7.22 -13.40
C TRP A 112 6.72 -8.19 -14.57
N GLY A 113 6.43 -9.45 -14.32
CA GLY A 113 6.50 -10.53 -15.29
C GLY A 113 5.46 -11.59 -14.94
N GLY A 114 5.57 -12.78 -15.54
CA GLY A 114 4.56 -13.83 -15.39
C GLY A 114 3.37 -13.68 -16.34
N SER A 115 2.47 -14.66 -16.28
CA SER A 115 1.23 -14.67 -17.05
C SER A 115 0.19 -13.79 -16.35
N LEU A 116 -0.45 -12.91 -17.11
CA LEU A 116 -1.79 -12.46 -16.71
C LEU A 116 -2.68 -13.72 -16.63
N PRO A 117 -3.53 -13.92 -15.61
CA PRO A 117 -4.05 -12.93 -14.66
C PRO A 117 -3.32 -12.88 -13.29
N TYR A 118 -2.17 -13.53 -13.12
CA TYR A 118 -1.54 -13.66 -11.81
C TYR A 118 -0.96 -12.36 -11.28
N VAL A 119 -0.67 -11.38 -12.13
CA VAL A 119 -0.12 -10.09 -11.69
C VAL A 119 -0.95 -8.95 -12.25
N ILE A 120 -1.54 -8.14 -11.38
CA ILE A 120 -2.29 -6.93 -11.72
C ILE A 120 -1.52 -5.74 -11.15
N VAL A 121 -1.04 -4.85 -12.03
CA VAL A 121 -0.38 -3.60 -11.62
C VAL A 121 -1.18 -2.42 -12.16
N LYS A 122 -1.83 -1.69 -11.26
CA LYS A 122 -2.59 -0.48 -11.56
C LYS A 122 -1.74 0.75 -11.26
N VAL A 123 -1.36 1.44 -12.31
CA VAL A 123 -0.48 2.62 -12.26
C VAL A 123 -1.11 3.78 -13.01
N HIS A 124 -2.30 4.19 -12.58
CA HIS A 124 -2.87 5.47 -13.01
C HIS A 124 -2.21 6.61 -12.22
N ASN A 125 -0.89 6.70 -12.34
CA ASN A 125 -0.01 7.71 -11.78
C ASN A 125 1.13 7.92 -12.81
N PRO A 126 1.22 9.10 -13.44
CA PRO A 126 2.17 9.34 -14.53
C PRO A 126 3.64 9.29 -14.10
N ASN A 127 3.94 9.41 -12.80
CA ASN A 127 5.30 9.46 -12.26
C ASN A 127 5.86 8.06 -11.93
N VAL A 128 5.03 7.01 -11.96
CA VAL A 128 5.47 5.63 -11.76
C VAL A 128 5.56 4.92 -13.10
N ILE A 129 6.75 4.44 -13.42
CA ILE A 129 7.00 3.71 -14.66
C ILE A 129 6.68 2.23 -14.42
N SER A 130 5.60 1.75 -15.02
CA SER A 130 5.26 0.31 -15.05
C SER A 130 5.83 -0.32 -16.31
N LYS A 131 6.64 -1.37 -16.16
CA LYS A 131 7.22 -2.09 -17.32
C LYS A 131 7.14 -3.59 -17.12
N ARG A 132 6.49 -4.27 -18.07
CA ARG A 132 6.56 -5.73 -18.18
C ARG A 132 7.96 -6.14 -18.66
N ARG A 133 8.59 -7.08 -17.97
CA ARG A 133 9.84 -7.72 -18.41
C ARG A 133 9.49 -8.96 -19.22
N ALA A 134 10.10 -9.12 -20.39
CA ALA A 134 10.00 -10.36 -21.15
C ALA A 134 10.69 -11.48 -20.36
N THR A 135 9.98 -12.60 -20.15
CA THR A 135 10.58 -13.85 -19.69
C THR A 135 11.42 -14.40 -20.84
N LYS A 136 12.73 -14.63 -20.61
CA LYS A 136 13.57 -15.38 -21.56
C LYS A 136 13.15 -16.84 -21.56
#